data_AF-A0A6N7G4N8-F1
#
_entry.id   AF-A0A6N7G4N8-F1
#
_cell.length_a   1.000
_cell.length_b   1.000
_cell.length_c   1.000
_cell.angle_alpha   90.00
_cell.angle_beta   90.00
_cell.angle_gamma   90.00
#
_symmetry.space_group_name_H-M   'P 1'
#
loop_
_entity.id
_entity.type
_entity.pdbx_description
1 polymer ?
#
loop_
_entity_poly.entity_id
_entity_poly.type
_entity_poly.pdbx_seq_one_letter_code
_entity_poly.pdbx_strand_id
1 'polypeptide(L)'
;MSADVVFGQRWTRTEIRALRRARRMSVREFAAHLGVSARIVSRWERADAPAHPRPVNQAVLDTSLWLADADTRARFVHLVTERRGRDDERGER
;
A
#
# COMPACT_ATOMS: atom_id res chain seq x y z
N MET A 1 13.96 -16.97 8.45
CA MET A 1 12.77 -16.29 7.88
C MET A 1 12.96 -14.79 8.09
N SER A 2 13.74 -14.14 7.22
CA SER A 2 13.95 -12.69 7.28
C SER A 2 12.73 -12.00 6.69
N ALA A 3 12.02 -11.23 7.51
CA ALA A 3 11.22 -10.13 7.03
C ALA A 3 12.20 -9.04 6.57
N ASP A 4 12.74 -9.21 5.37
CA ASP A 4 13.37 -8.13 4.63
C ASP A 4 12.26 -7.10 4.36
N VAL A 5 12.15 -6.12 5.26
CA VAL A 5 11.49 -4.86 4.96
C VAL A 5 12.41 -4.17 3.96
N VAL A 6 12.18 -4.47 2.68
CA VAL A 6 12.95 -3.93 1.56
C VAL A 6 12.71 -2.42 1.49
N PHE A 7 13.59 -1.65 2.14
CA PHE A 7 13.78 -0.24 1.89
C PHE A 7 14.34 -0.06 0.47
N GLY A 8 13.45 -0.08 -0.53
CA GLY A 8 13.84 0.02 -1.95
C GLY A 8 12.76 -0.35 -2.97
N GLN A 9 11.65 -0.98 -2.56
CA GLN A 9 10.54 -1.25 -3.48
C GLN A 9 9.58 -0.06 -3.50
N ARG A 10 9.39 0.50 -4.70
CA ARG A 10 8.43 1.59 -4.91
C ARG A 10 7.03 1.09 -4.58
N TRP A 11 6.27 1.84 -3.78
CA TRP A 11 4.87 1.55 -3.44
C TRP A 11 4.06 1.18 -4.69
N THR A 12 3.53 -0.04 -4.70
CA THR A 12 2.65 -0.54 -5.76
C THR A 12 1.18 -0.20 -5.46
N ARG A 13 0.31 -0.26 -6.48
CA ARG A 13 -1.15 -0.11 -6.29
C ARG A 13 -1.71 -1.07 -5.22
N THR A 14 -1.16 -2.28 -5.15
CA THR A 14 -1.56 -3.33 -4.22
C THR A 14 -1.19 -2.94 -2.79
N GLU A 15 0.05 -2.51 -2.56
CA GLU A 15 0.53 -2.12 -1.24
C GLU A 15 -0.19 -0.87 -0.74
N ILE A 16 -0.42 0.12 -1.60
CA ILE A 16 -1.18 1.34 -1.24
C ILE A 16 -2.59 0.97 -0.77
N ARG A 17 -3.29 0.12 -1.54
CA ARG A 17 -4.63 -0.35 -1.17
C ARG A 17 -4.62 -1.22 0.09
N ALA A 18 -3.57 -2.02 0.29
CA ALA A 18 -3.41 -2.84 1.48
C ALA A 18 -3.20 -1.98 2.73
N LEU A 19 -2.34 -0.96 2.67
CA LEU A 19 -2.09 -0.03 3.78
C LEU A 19 -3.37 0.70 4.19
N ARG A 20 -4.14 1.21 3.22
CA ARG A 20 -5.43 1.84 3.49
C ARG A 20 -6.42 0.91 4.19
N ARG A 21 -6.54 -0.32 3.69
CA ARG A 21 -7.44 -1.34 4.27
C ARG A 21 -6.99 -1.78 5.65
N ALA A 22 -5.68 -1.93 5.87
CA ALA A 22 -5.12 -2.27 7.16
C ALA A 22 -5.41 -1.20 8.22
N ARG A 23 -5.38 0.07 7.81
CA ARG A 23 -5.80 1.23 8.63
C ARG A 23 -7.32 1.38 8.76
N ARG A 24 -8.11 0.55 8.06
CA ARG A 24 -9.59 0.59 8.03
C ARG A 24 -10.16 1.94 7.58
N MET A 25 -9.44 2.66 6.72
CA MET A 25 -9.85 3.96 6.21
C MET A 25 -10.54 3.84 4.84
N SER A 26 -11.57 4.67 4.64
CA SER A 26 -12.04 5.00 3.30
C SER A 26 -10.96 5.72 2.50
N VAL A 27 -11.14 5.84 1.18
CA VAL A 27 -10.20 6.59 0.32
C VAL A 27 -10.09 8.05 0.77
N ARG A 28 -11.19 8.66 1.23
CA ARG A 28 -11.20 10.06 1.68
C ARG A 28 -10.43 10.24 2.98
N GLU A 29 -10.67 9.39 3.97
CA GLU A 29 -9.96 9.42 5.25
C GLU A 29 -8.47 9.15 5.06
N PHE A 30 -8.12 8.19 4.21
CA PHE A 30 -6.73 7.88 3.93
C PHE A 30 -6.02 9.02 3.19
N ALA A 31 -6.68 9.66 2.23
CA ALA A 31 -6.13 10.82 1.54
C ALA A 31 -5.89 11.99 2.51
N ALA A 32 -6.84 12.26 3.40
CA ALA A 32 -6.70 13.28 4.45
C ALA A 32 -5.54 12.94 5.40
N HIS A 33 -5.41 11.68 5.82
CA HIS A 33 -4.30 11.20 6.65
C HIS A 33 -2.93 11.41 5.98
N LEU A 34 -2.83 11.19 4.67
CA LEU A 34 -1.61 11.39 3.90
C LEU A 34 -1.39 12.86 3.47
N GLY A 35 -2.32 13.77 3.73
CA GLY A 35 -2.21 15.16 3.27
C GLY A 35 -2.25 15.31 1.73
N VAL A 36 -2.93 14.40 1.01
CA VAL A 36 -3.09 14.45 -0.45
C VAL A 36 -4.57 14.43 -0.85
N SER A 37 -4.90 14.67 -2.12
CA SER A 37 -6.30 14.61 -2.56
C SER A 37 -6.82 13.16 -2.71
N ALA A 38 -8.11 12.93 -2.43
CA ALA A 38 -8.72 11.62 -2.65
C ALA A 38 -8.60 11.15 -4.11
N ARG A 39 -8.59 12.09 -5.07
CA ARG A 39 -8.41 11.82 -6.50
C ARG A 39 -7.08 11.13 -6.80
N ILE A 40 -5.98 11.58 -6.18
CA ILE A 40 -4.67 10.96 -6.41
C ILE A 40 -4.57 9.57 -5.77
N VAL A 41 -5.14 9.38 -4.58
CA VAL A 41 -5.22 8.05 -3.96
C VAL A 41 -6.04 7.08 -4.82
N SER A 42 -7.22 7.51 -5.29
CA SER A 42 -8.03 6.71 -6.23
C SER A 42 -7.23 6.37 -7.49
N ARG A 43 -6.45 7.31 -8.04
CA ARG A 43 -5.61 7.05 -9.20
C ARG A 43 -4.56 5.99 -8.88
N TRP A 44 -3.85 6.07 -7.76
CA TRP A 44 -2.82 5.08 -7.39
C TRP A 44 -3.37 3.66 -7.25
N GLU A 45 -4.62 3.49 -6.79
CA GLU A 45 -5.21 2.17 -6.58
C GLU A 45 -5.82 1.55 -7.85
N ARG A 46 -5.91 2.29 -8.95
CA ARG A 46 -6.44 1.78 -10.22
C ARG A 46 -5.42 0.94 -10.98
N ALA A 47 -5.93 0.09 -11.86
CA ALA A 47 -5.10 -0.82 -12.64
C ALA A 47 -4.25 -0.11 -13.71
N ASP A 48 -4.71 1.06 -14.19
CA ASP A 48 -4.15 1.87 -15.27
C ASP A 48 -3.25 3.03 -14.78
N ALA A 49 -2.90 3.04 -13.49
CA ALA A 49 -2.10 4.10 -12.89
C ALA A 49 -0.63 4.05 -13.37
N PRO A 50 0.07 5.19 -13.48
CA PRO A 50 1.52 5.19 -13.67
C PRO A 50 2.19 4.40 -12.55
N ALA A 51 3.31 3.75 -12.90
CA ALA A 51 3.90 2.66 -12.13
C ALA A 51 3.95 2.92 -10.61
N HIS A 52 4.26 4.15 -10.17
CA HIS A 52 4.37 4.46 -8.74
C HIS A 52 4.08 5.94 -8.38
N PRO A 53 3.66 6.24 -7.14
CA PRO A 53 3.64 7.61 -6.60
C PRO A 53 5.00 8.33 -6.75
N ARG A 54 4.97 9.66 -6.95
CA ARG A 54 6.17 10.52 -6.92
C ARG A 54 6.94 10.35 -5.59
N PRO A 55 8.25 10.63 -5.54
CA PRO A 55 9.09 10.41 -4.34
C PRO A 55 8.51 11.01 -3.05
N VAL A 56 8.01 12.24 -3.09
CA VAL A 56 7.39 12.88 -1.90
C VAL A 56 6.21 12.06 -1.35
N ASN A 57 5.42 11.44 -2.22
CA ASN A 57 4.27 10.64 -1.82
C ASN A 57 4.68 9.24 -1.36
N GLN A 58 5.80 8.70 -1.86
CA GLN A 58 6.41 7.46 -1.34
C GLN A 58 6.79 7.67 0.13
N ALA A 59 7.52 8.75 0.42
CA ALA A 59 7.96 9.07 1.78
C ALA A 59 6.79 9.25 2.76
N VAL A 60 5.68 9.83 2.31
CA VAL A 60 4.47 9.96 3.12
C VAL A 60 3.80 8.61 3.37
N LEU A 61 3.78 7.71 2.40
CA LEU A 61 3.29 6.34 2.58
C LEU A 61 4.20 5.53 3.52
N ASP A 62 5.52 5.67 3.40
CA ASP A 62 6.51 5.09 4.31
C ASP A 62 6.28 5.56 5.74
N THR A 63 6.10 6.87 5.92
CA THR A 63 5.82 7.48 7.23
C THR A 63 4.52 6.96 7.81
N SER A 64 3.46 6.85 6.99
CA SER A 64 2.20 6.24 7.42
C SER A 64 2.41 4.79 7.85
N LEU A 65 3.13 3.95 7.11
CA LEU A 65 3.38 2.56 7.55
C LEU A 65 4.25 2.52 8.82
N TRP A 66 5.26 3.38 8.91
CA TRP A 66 6.14 3.50 10.07
C TRP A 66 5.40 3.97 11.32
N LEU A 67 4.38 4.83 11.22
CA LEU A 67 3.57 5.28 12.36
C LEU A 67 2.41 4.35 12.72
N ALA A 68 2.16 3.30 11.94
CA ALA A 68 1.06 2.38 12.19
C ALA A 68 1.27 1.56 13.48
N ASP A 69 0.19 1.28 14.21
CA ASP A 69 0.23 0.35 15.35
C ASP A 69 0.54 -1.10 14.90
N ALA A 70 0.86 -1.96 15.87
CA ALA A 70 1.23 -3.35 15.62
C ALA A 70 0.14 -4.12 14.85
N ASP A 71 -1.13 -3.93 15.22
CA ASP A 71 -2.26 -4.61 14.60
C ASP A 71 -2.45 -4.19 13.13
N THR A 72 -2.25 -2.91 12.85
CA THR A 72 -2.32 -2.35 11.50
C THR A 72 -1.17 -2.89 10.65
N ARG A 73 0.06 -2.94 11.18
CA ARG A 73 1.18 -3.54 10.46
C ARG A 73 0.95 -5.03 10.18
N ALA A 74 0.43 -5.79 11.16
CA ALA A 74 0.10 -7.20 10.99
C ALA A 74 -0.94 -7.42 9.88
N ARG A 75 -2.03 -6.63 9.87
CA ARG A 75 -3.02 -6.67 8.78
C ARG A 75 -2.42 -6.31 7.43
N PHE A 76 -1.54 -5.32 7.38
CA PHE A 76 -0.87 -4.92 6.15
C PHE A 76 -0.04 -6.06 5.56
N VAL A 77 0.82 -6.71 6.37
CA VAL A 77 1.63 -7.85 5.94
C VAL A 77 0.73 -8.98 5.42
N HIS A 78 -0.32 -9.33 6.15
CA HIS A 78 -1.27 -10.36 5.74
C HIS A 78 -1.90 -10.06 4.36
N LEU A 79 -2.42 -8.84 4.17
CA LEU A 79 -3.06 -8.42 2.91
C LEU A 79 -2.11 -8.41 1.71
N VAL A 80 -0.83 -8.07 1.92
CA VAL A 80 0.19 -8.08 0.85
C VAL A 80 0.56 -9.52 0.49
N THR A 81 0.77 -10.39 1.47
CA THR A 81 1.11 -11.81 1.26
C THR A 81 -0.02 -12.57 0.57
N GLU A 82 -1.27 -12.40 1.00
CA GLU A 82 -2.44 -13.02 0.35
C GLU A 82 -2.63 -12.61 -1.11
N ARG A 83 -2.18 -11.40 -1.48
CA ARG A 83 -2.27 -10.96 -2.87
C ARG A 83 -1.18 -11.62 -3.72
N ARG A 84 0.06 -11.67 -3.22
CA ARG A 84 1.18 -12.27 -3.94
C ARG A 84 0.88 -13.73 -4.29
N GLY A 85 0.42 -14.52 -3.33
CA GLY A 85 0.04 -15.92 -3.60
C GLY A 85 -1.04 -16.09 -4.68
N ARG A 86 -2.03 -15.19 -4.75
CA ARG A 86 -3.06 -15.23 -5.81
C ARG A 86 -2.57 -14.82 -7.19
N ASP A 87 -1.57 -13.94 -7.26
CA ASP A 87 -0.99 -13.52 -8.53
C ASP A 87 -0.04 -14.62 -9.07
N ASP A 88 0.71 -15.30 -8.20
CA ASP A 88 1.56 -16.45 -8.53
C ASP A 88 0.72 -17.63 -9.09
N GLU A 89 -0.39 -17.98 -8.44
CA GLU A 89 -1.32 -19.04 -8.90
C GLU A 89 -1.99 -18.75 -10.26
N ARG A 90 -2.05 -17.48 -10.69
CA ARG A 90 -2.59 -17.08 -12.00
C ARG A 90 -1.55 -17.10 -13.11
N GLY A 91 -0.26 -16.99 -12.77
CA GLY A 91 0.83 -17.05 -13.75
C GLY A 91 1.16 -18.46 -14.22
N GLU A 92 0.77 -19.48 -13.46
CA GLU A 92 1.02 -20.92 -13.73
C GLU A 92 -0.13 -21.61 -14.50
N ARG A 93 -1.06 -20.85 -15.10
CA ARG A 93 -2.18 -21.37 -15.91
C ARG A 93 -2.17 -20.79 -17.31
#